data_AF-A0A9E7GQ48-F1
#
_entry.id   AF-A0A9E7GQ48-F1
#
_cell.length_a   1.000
_cell.length_b   1.000
_cell.length_c   1.000
_cell.angle_alpha   90.00
_cell.angle_beta   90.00
_cell.angle_gamma   90.00
#
_symmetry.space_group_name_H-M   'P 1'
#
loop_
_entity.id
_entity.type
_entity.pdbx_description
1 polymer ?
#
loop_
_entity_poly.entity_id
_entity_poly.type
_entity_poly.pdbx_seq_one_letter_code
_entity_poly.pdbx_strand_id
1 'polypeptide(L)'
;MSRCGSHGASPRSRAGGRFAYIWVGNSATQCPGQCAWPFHQPLYGPQTPPLVAPNGDVGVDGTVINLASMLAGAATNPFGDGFFQGPREAALEAATACPGVYATGAYPGYAGDLLTDPATGASYNAHGFHGRKFLVPALLDPSTSTCSTLV
;
A
#
# COMPACT_ATOMS: atom_id res chain seq x y z
N MET A 1 -13.65 2.08 -13.87
CA MET A 1 -13.21 2.23 -12.47
C MET A 1 -12.03 1.30 -12.26
N SER A 2 -10.84 1.85 -12.12
CA SER A 2 -9.64 1.05 -11.86
C SER A 2 -9.31 1.15 -10.39
N ARG A 3 -9.37 0.02 -9.67
CA ARG A 3 -9.03 -0.07 -8.24
C ARG A 3 -7.88 -1.07 -8.12
N CYS A 4 -6.88 -0.73 -7.32
CA CYS A 4 -5.73 -1.60 -7.09
C CYS A 4 -6.03 -2.75 -6.12
N GLY A 5 -7.07 -2.57 -5.29
CA GLY A 5 -7.56 -3.57 -4.36
C GLY A 5 -8.81 -3.09 -3.63
N SER A 6 -9.37 -3.99 -2.84
CA SER A 6 -10.45 -3.72 -1.90
C SER A 6 -10.46 -4.78 -0.81
N HIS A 7 -10.79 -4.41 0.42
CA HIS A 7 -11.23 -5.38 1.43
C HIS A 7 -12.75 -5.32 1.59
N GLY A 8 -13.32 -6.38 2.15
CA GLY A 8 -14.73 -6.47 2.45
C GLY A 8 -15.03 -7.64 3.37
N ALA A 9 -16.32 -7.87 3.63
CA ALA A 9 -16.75 -8.96 4.49
C ALA A 9 -17.88 -9.76 3.87
N SER A 10 -17.95 -11.03 4.27
CA SER A 10 -19.04 -11.93 3.90
C SER A 10 -19.61 -12.59 5.15
N PRO A 11 -20.94 -12.78 5.23
CA PRO A 11 -21.60 -13.38 6.39
C PRO A 11 -21.45 -14.90 6.47
N ARG A 12 -20.84 -15.56 5.46
CA ARG A 12 -20.76 -17.02 5.36
C ARG A 12 -19.33 -17.54 5.51
N SER A 13 -18.85 -17.68 6.74
CA SER A 13 -17.70 -18.55 7.03
C SER A 13 -18.14 -20.01 7.20
N ARG A 14 -17.23 -20.97 6.94
CA ARG A 14 -17.48 -22.41 7.20
C ARG A 14 -17.75 -22.72 8.68
N ALA A 15 -17.28 -21.87 9.59
CA ALA A 15 -17.42 -22.03 11.04
C ALA A 15 -18.69 -21.37 11.61
N GLY A 16 -19.52 -20.72 10.77
CA GLY A 16 -20.65 -19.92 11.21
C GLY A 16 -20.19 -18.56 11.74
N GLY A 17 -20.28 -17.53 10.92
CA GLY A 17 -19.90 -16.16 11.28
C GLY A 17 -19.46 -15.33 10.09
N ARG A 18 -19.26 -14.02 10.32
CA ARG A 18 -18.69 -13.12 9.31
C ARG A 18 -17.19 -13.36 9.18
N PHE A 19 -16.65 -13.19 7.99
CA PHE A 19 -15.20 -13.13 7.76
C PHE A 19 -14.86 -11.95 6.86
N ALA A 20 -13.69 -11.35 7.10
CA ALA A 20 -13.11 -10.34 6.22
C ALA A 20 -12.28 -11.02 5.12
N TYR A 21 -12.24 -10.43 3.94
CA TYR A 21 -11.42 -10.86 2.82
C TYR A 21 -10.82 -9.65 2.14
N ILE A 22 -9.73 -9.91 1.42
CA ILE A 22 -9.02 -8.91 0.62
C ILE A 22 -8.99 -9.41 -0.82
N TRP A 23 -9.21 -8.49 -1.74
CA TRP A 23 -8.95 -8.67 -3.16
C TRP A 23 -7.90 -7.66 -3.59
N VAL A 24 -6.87 -8.13 -4.29
CA VAL A 24 -5.81 -7.28 -4.85
C VAL A 24 -5.74 -7.55 -6.35
N GLY A 25 -5.71 -6.49 -7.14
CA GLY A 25 -5.56 -6.57 -8.58
C GLY A 25 -4.13 -6.82 -9.01
N ASN A 26 -3.94 -7.25 -10.25
CA ASN A 26 -2.61 -7.34 -10.84
C ASN A 26 -2.10 -5.93 -11.19
N SER A 27 -1.12 -5.44 -10.44
CA SER A 27 -0.61 -4.08 -10.59
C SER A 27 0.13 -3.82 -11.90
N ALA A 28 0.59 -4.86 -12.62
CA ALA A 28 1.22 -4.72 -13.94
C ALA A 28 0.23 -4.45 -15.08
N THR A 29 -1.06 -4.79 -14.90
CA THR A 29 -2.07 -4.65 -15.96
C THR A 29 -3.22 -3.73 -15.58
N GLN A 30 -3.55 -3.64 -14.29
CA GLN A 30 -4.63 -2.81 -13.79
C GLN A 30 -4.09 -1.46 -13.33
N CYS A 31 -4.01 -0.49 -14.25
CA CYS A 31 -3.49 0.86 -14.02
C CYS A 31 -2.09 0.91 -13.38
N PRO A 32 -1.03 0.51 -14.12
CA PRO A 32 0.33 0.42 -13.58
C PRO A 32 0.84 1.72 -12.95
N GLY A 33 0.56 2.88 -13.57
CA GLY A 33 0.96 4.17 -13.03
C GLY A 33 0.27 4.58 -11.72
N GLN A 34 -0.75 3.85 -11.27
CA GLN A 34 -1.37 4.07 -9.96
C GLN A 34 -1.04 2.92 -9.00
N CYS A 35 -1.22 1.68 -9.47
CA CYS A 35 -1.14 0.50 -8.60
C CYS A 35 0.29 0.00 -8.37
N ALA A 36 1.25 0.42 -9.21
CA ALA A 36 2.65 0.09 -9.05
C ALA A 36 3.53 1.32 -8.76
N TRP A 37 2.96 2.49 -8.47
CA TRP A 37 3.75 3.62 -7.97
C TRP A 37 4.36 3.27 -6.59
N PRO A 38 5.67 3.47 -6.36
CA PRO A 38 6.60 4.34 -7.11
C PRO A 38 7.50 3.60 -8.12
N PHE A 39 7.24 2.33 -8.41
CA PHE A 39 8.01 1.49 -9.35
C PHE A 39 7.55 1.62 -10.80
N HIS A 40 6.45 2.33 -11.05
CA HIS A 40 5.99 2.69 -12.38
C HIS A 40 5.72 4.20 -12.47
N GLN A 41 5.93 4.78 -13.65
CA GLN A 41 5.68 6.19 -13.90
C GLN A 41 4.19 6.50 -13.70
N PRO A 42 3.84 7.52 -12.89
CA PRO A 42 2.45 7.83 -12.60
C PRO A 42 1.73 8.48 -13.78
N LEU A 43 0.44 8.21 -13.93
CA LEU A 43 -0.38 8.78 -15.02
C LEU A 43 -0.57 10.30 -14.88
N TYR A 44 -0.59 10.80 -13.65
CA TYR A 44 -0.78 12.20 -13.31
C TYR A 44 0.16 12.62 -12.17
N GLY A 45 0.40 13.92 -12.03
CA GLY A 45 1.28 14.46 -11.00
C GLY A 45 2.76 14.44 -11.41
N PRO A 46 3.70 14.60 -10.45
CA PRO A 46 5.13 14.64 -10.73
C PRO A 46 5.62 13.42 -11.48
N GLN A 47 6.38 13.64 -12.55
CA GLN A 47 6.88 12.61 -13.45
C GLN A 47 8.31 12.20 -13.09
N THR A 48 8.56 12.01 -11.79
CA THR A 48 9.86 11.53 -11.32
C THR A 48 10.14 10.13 -11.87
N PRO A 49 11.42 9.81 -12.21
CA PRO A 49 11.78 8.49 -12.68
C PRO A 49 11.33 7.40 -11.69
N PRO A 50 10.77 6.26 -12.16
CA PRO A 50 10.36 5.19 -11.28
C PRO A 50 11.53 4.63 -10.47
N LEU A 51 11.24 4.19 -9.24
CA LEU A 51 12.20 3.50 -8.39
C LEU A 51 12.45 2.07 -8.88
N VAL A 52 13.56 1.49 -8.43
CA VAL A 52 13.89 0.10 -8.73
C VAL A 52 13.15 -0.84 -7.76
N ALA A 53 12.40 -1.79 -8.33
CA ALA A 53 11.56 -2.73 -7.61
C ALA A 53 12.40 -3.79 -6.85
N PRO A 54 12.22 -3.96 -5.51
CA PRO A 54 13.08 -4.84 -4.70
C PRO A 54 12.93 -6.33 -4.96
N ASN A 55 11.86 -6.77 -5.61
CA ASN A 55 11.67 -8.17 -6.01
C ASN A 55 11.86 -8.39 -7.52
N GLY A 56 12.36 -7.37 -8.24
CA GLY A 56 12.71 -7.46 -9.66
C GLY A 56 11.51 -7.41 -10.62
N ASP A 57 10.28 -7.28 -10.11
CA ASP A 57 9.07 -7.16 -10.91
C ASP A 57 8.16 -6.05 -10.35
N VAL A 58 7.96 -5.02 -11.17
CA VAL A 58 7.15 -3.83 -10.85
C VAL A 58 5.72 -4.19 -10.45
N GLY A 59 5.12 -5.18 -11.10
CA GLY A 59 3.75 -5.62 -10.83
C GLY A 59 3.63 -6.38 -9.50
N VAL A 60 4.59 -7.24 -9.20
CA VAL A 60 4.66 -7.95 -7.91
C VAL A 60 4.84 -6.96 -6.77
N ASP A 61 5.80 -6.05 -6.89
CA ASP A 61 6.07 -5.07 -5.85
C ASP A 61 4.91 -4.07 -5.65
N GLY A 62 4.24 -3.66 -6.73
CA GLY A 62 2.97 -2.93 -6.63
C GLY A 62 1.87 -3.74 -5.92
N THR A 63 1.79 -5.04 -6.19
CA THR A 63 0.81 -5.94 -5.54
C THR A 63 1.10 -6.07 -4.05
N VAL A 64 2.37 -6.12 -3.63
CA VAL A 64 2.77 -6.15 -2.21
C VAL A 64 2.31 -4.88 -1.48
N ILE A 65 2.52 -3.70 -2.08
CA ILE A 65 2.05 -2.41 -1.52
C ILE A 65 0.54 -2.44 -1.31
N ASN A 66 -0.21 -2.83 -2.34
CA ASN A 66 -1.67 -2.86 -2.29
C ASN A 66 -2.18 -3.90 -1.29
N LEU A 67 -1.55 -5.08 -1.23
CA LEU A 67 -1.88 -6.10 -0.25
C LEU A 67 -1.68 -5.59 1.19
N ALA A 68 -0.54 -4.94 1.47
CA ALA A 68 -0.27 -4.37 2.79
C ALA A 68 -1.30 -3.29 3.17
N SER A 69 -1.64 -2.40 2.22
CA SER A 69 -2.68 -1.38 2.40
C SER A 69 -4.04 -1.98 2.72
N MET A 70 -4.47 -2.99 1.94
CA MET A 70 -5.76 -3.65 2.16
C MET A 70 -5.77 -4.50 3.43
N LEU A 71 -4.64 -5.07 3.83
CA LEU A 71 -4.53 -5.82 5.08
C LEU A 71 -4.68 -4.91 6.29
N ALA A 72 -4.10 -3.71 6.26
CA ALA A 72 -4.32 -2.71 7.28
C ALA A 72 -5.81 -2.32 7.35
N GLY A 73 -6.44 -2.02 6.21
CA GLY A 73 -7.88 -1.71 6.14
C GLY A 73 -8.76 -2.84 6.67
N ALA A 74 -8.48 -4.09 6.27
CA ALA A 74 -9.23 -5.25 6.75
C ALA A 74 -9.04 -5.50 8.26
N ALA A 75 -7.88 -5.17 8.82
CA ALA A 75 -7.61 -5.33 10.25
C ALA A 75 -8.29 -4.24 11.09
N THR A 76 -8.29 -2.99 10.62
CA THR A 76 -8.81 -1.84 11.38
C THR A 76 -10.28 -1.51 11.07
N ASN A 77 -10.78 -1.91 9.91
CA ASN A 77 -12.14 -1.67 9.47
C ASN A 77 -12.78 -2.87 8.73
N PRO A 78 -12.70 -4.11 9.29
CA PRO A 78 -13.07 -5.34 8.58
C PRO A 78 -14.48 -5.37 7.99
N PHE A 79 -15.43 -4.62 8.57
CA PHE A 79 -16.85 -4.68 8.22
C PHE A 79 -17.42 -3.32 7.79
N GLY A 80 -16.56 -2.31 7.63
CA GLY A 80 -16.95 -0.95 7.26
C GLY A 80 -17.66 -0.18 8.37
N ASP A 81 -17.45 -0.56 9.64
CA ASP A 81 -17.97 0.06 10.87
C ASP A 81 -16.87 0.23 11.94
N GLY A 82 -15.60 0.10 11.56
CA GLY A 82 -14.41 0.27 12.40
C GLY A 82 -13.75 1.64 12.22
N PHE A 83 -12.42 1.67 12.06
CA PHE A 83 -11.64 2.91 11.95
C PHE A 83 -11.53 3.42 10.51
N PHE A 84 -12.19 4.54 10.22
CA PHE A 84 -12.08 5.26 8.94
C PHE A 84 -12.49 6.75 9.08
N GLN A 85 -12.18 7.56 8.07
CA GLN A 85 -12.61 8.95 7.94
C GLN A 85 -13.41 9.16 6.66
N GLY A 86 -14.46 10.00 6.74
CA GLY A 86 -15.33 10.32 5.62
C GLY A 86 -16.53 9.38 5.52
N PRO A 87 -17.30 9.43 4.42
CA PRO A 87 -18.43 8.54 4.22
C PRO A 87 -17.96 7.11 3.90
N ARG A 88 -18.77 6.11 4.27
CA ARG A 88 -18.40 4.68 4.20
C ARG A 88 -17.98 4.22 2.80
N GLU A 89 -18.62 4.77 1.77
CA GLU A 89 -18.38 4.49 0.36
C GLU A 89 -17.09 5.12 -0.20
N ALA A 90 -16.48 6.07 0.53
CA ALA A 90 -15.23 6.75 0.19
C ALA A 90 -14.32 6.91 1.41
N ALA A 91 -14.27 5.86 2.24
CA ALA A 91 -13.53 5.83 3.49
C ALA A 91 -12.01 5.98 3.26
N LEU A 92 -11.40 6.95 3.95
CA LEU A 92 -9.96 6.96 4.19
C LEU A 92 -9.66 6.10 5.41
N GLU A 93 -8.77 5.14 5.27
CA GLU A 93 -8.42 4.14 6.28
C GLU A 93 -6.93 4.23 6.62
N ALA A 94 -6.45 3.38 7.53
CA ALA A 94 -5.11 3.46 8.09
C ALA A 94 -4.00 3.70 7.05
N ALA A 95 -3.99 2.94 5.95
CA ALA A 95 -2.99 3.12 4.88
C ALA A 95 -3.40 4.17 3.83
N THR A 96 -4.69 4.26 3.47
CA THR A 96 -5.15 5.18 2.41
C THR A 96 -5.21 6.64 2.86
N ALA A 97 -5.19 6.89 4.17
CA ALA A 97 -4.96 8.22 4.75
C ALA A 97 -3.51 8.70 4.55
N CYS A 98 -2.57 7.81 4.19
CA CYS A 98 -1.16 8.10 3.97
C CYS A 98 -0.72 7.81 2.52
N PRO A 99 -1.41 8.38 1.51
CA PRO A 99 -1.18 8.01 0.12
C PRO A 99 0.25 8.36 -0.31
N GLY A 100 0.99 7.34 -0.72
CA GLY A 100 2.34 7.47 -1.24
C GLY A 100 3.42 7.85 -0.23
N VAL A 101 3.12 7.82 1.07
CA VAL A 101 4.11 7.98 2.14
C VAL A 101 4.71 6.61 2.44
N TYR A 102 5.99 6.43 2.12
CA TYR A 102 6.70 5.17 2.37
C TYR A 102 7.90 5.34 3.32
N ALA A 103 8.47 6.53 3.41
CA ALA A 103 9.56 6.87 4.32
C ALA A 103 9.46 8.31 4.81
N THR A 104 10.28 8.65 5.81
CA THR A 104 10.43 10.00 6.33
C THR A 104 10.70 11.00 5.19
N GLY A 105 10.14 12.21 5.29
CA GLY A 105 10.35 13.27 4.30
C GLY A 105 9.55 13.12 3.00
N ALA A 106 8.64 12.14 2.88
CA ALA A 106 7.80 11.98 1.70
C ALA A 106 6.93 13.22 1.41
N TYR A 107 6.75 13.52 0.13
CA TYR A 107 5.89 14.59 -0.38
C TYR A 107 5.39 14.20 -1.79
N PRO A 108 4.41 14.90 -2.39
CA PRO A 108 3.89 14.53 -3.70
C PRO A 108 5.00 14.36 -4.76
N GLY A 109 5.16 13.14 -5.29
CA GLY A 109 6.21 12.79 -6.26
C GLY A 109 7.50 12.20 -5.67
N TYR A 110 7.65 12.20 -4.35
CA TYR A 110 8.79 11.65 -3.62
C TYR A 110 8.33 10.68 -2.53
N ALA A 111 8.74 9.42 -2.62
CA ALA A 111 8.33 8.35 -1.72
C ALA A 111 8.88 8.48 -0.27
N GLY A 112 9.80 9.43 -0.05
CA GLY A 112 10.56 9.59 1.19
C GLY A 112 11.96 9.03 1.10
N ASP A 113 12.71 9.19 2.18
CA ASP A 113 14.12 8.77 2.32
C ASP A 113 14.23 7.24 2.48
N LEU A 114 13.97 6.51 1.39
CA LEU A 114 13.98 5.05 1.36
C LEU A 114 15.40 4.46 1.48
N LEU A 115 15.46 3.25 2.04
CA LEU A 115 16.68 2.45 1.96
C LEU A 115 16.92 2.01 0.52
N THR A 116 18.18 1.97 0.11
CA THR A 116 18.60 1.51 -1.22
C THR A 116 19.51 0.28 -1.08
N ASP A 117 19.24 -0.75 -1.88
CA ASP A 117 20.13 -1.91 -2.00
C ASP A 117 21.35 -1.51 -2.84
N PRO A 118 22.59 -1.61 -2.32
CA PRO A 118 23.78 -1.19 -3.06
C PRO A 118 24.12 -2.10 -4.25
N ALA A 119 23.66 -3.35 -4.27
CA ALA A 119 23.94 -4.30 -5.35
C ALA A 119 22.93 -4.17 -6.50
N THR A 120 21.66 -3.89 -6.19
CA THR A 120 20.58 -3.85 -7.20
C THR A 120 20.05 -2.45 -7.49
N GLY A 121 20.31 -1.49 -6.60
CA GLY A 121 19.69 -0.16 -6.63
C GLY A 121 18.24 -0.13 -6.13
N ALA A 122 17.71 -1.26 -5.66
CA ALA A 122 16.31 -1.37 -5.24
C ALA A 122 15.96 -0.49 -4.04
N SER A 123 14.79 0.16 -4.09
CA SER A 123 14.28 1.00 -3.00
C SER A 123 13.27 0.24 -2.13
N TYR A 124 13.42 0.29 -0.81
CA TYR A 124 12.61 -0.46 0.14
C TYR A 124 12.55 0.21 1.53
N ASN A 125 11.61 -0.22 2.36
CA ASN A 125 11.49 0.23 3.77
C ASN A 125 11.28 -0.92 4.76
N ALA A 126 11.10 -2.15 4.28
CA ALA A 126 10.85 -3.32 5.12
C ALA A 126 11.79 -4.48 4.79
N HIS A 127 12.31 -5.12 5.83
CA HIS A 127 13.07 -6.36 5.74
C HIS A 127 12.14 -7.56 5.97
N GLY A 128 12.10 -8.44 4.97
CA GLY A 128 11.37 -9.70 5.00
C GLY A 128 12.23 -10.90 5.37
N PHE A 129 11.56 -12.05 5.50
CA PHE A 129 12.23 -13.32 5.75
C PHE A 129 13.13 -13.75 4.58
N HIS A 130 14.26 -14.38 4.91
CA HIS A 130 15.31 -14.81 3.97
C HIS A 130 15.91 -13.67 3.12
N GLY A 131 16.11 -12.50 3.74
CA GLY A 131 16.77 -11.36 3.07
C GLY A 131 15.91 -10.66 2.02
N ARG A 132 14.64 -11.03 1.88
CA ARG A 132 13.69 -10.32 1.01
C ARG A 132 13.49 -8.89 1.48
N LYS A 133 13.20 -8.02 0.54
CA LYS A 133 12.99 -6.59 0.77
C LYS A 133 11.65 -6.20 0.18
N PHE A 134 10.95 -5.31 0.87
CA PHE A 134 9.63 -4.88 0.46
C PHE A 134 9.46 -3.37 0.66
N LEU A 135 8.57 -2.80 -0.13
CA LEU A 135 8.02 -1.48 0.11
C LEU A 135 6.59 -1.64 0.61
N VAL A 136 6.27 -1.09 1.77
CA VAL A 136 4.93 -1.13 2.38
C VAL A 136 4.50 0.28 2.78
N PRO A 137 3.20 0.63 2.71
CA PRO A 137 2.73 1.97 3.01
C PRO A 137 2.93 2.32 4.49
N ALA A 138 3.11 3.61 4.76
CA ALA A 138 2.92 4.14 6.10
C ALA A 138 1.46 3.94 6.56
N LEU A 139 1.27 3.92 7.88
CA LEU A 139 -0.06 3.90 8.48
C LEU A 139 -0.27 5.19 9.27
N LEU A 140 -1.50 5.72 9.23
CA LEU A 140 -1.90 6.82 10.08
C LEU A 140 -1.80 6.40 11.55
N ASP A 141 -0.99 7.12 12.31
CA ASP A 141 -0.93 7.02 13.76
C ASP A 141 -1.90 8.02 14.38
N PRO A 142 -3.00 7.57 15.01
CA PRO A 142 -3.99 8.46 15.59
C PRO A 142 -3.46 9.25 16.81
N SER A 143 -2.39 8.78 17.45
CA SER A 143 -1.82 9.46 18.62
C SER A 143 -1.02 10.70 18.25
N THR A 144 -0.34 10.67 17.10
CA THR A 144 0.47 11.79 16.59
C THR A 144 -0.21 12.55 15.45
N SER A 145 -1.28 12.00 14.88
CA SER A 145 -1.94 12.51 13.66
C SER A 145 -0.96 12.65 12.48
N THR A 146 -0.01 11.72 12.39
CA THR A 146 0.96 11.67 11.28
C THR A 146 1.04 10.27 10.68
N CYS A 147 1.63 10.17 9.48
CA CYS A 147 1.89 8.89 8.83
C CYS A 147 3.17 8.27 9.38
N SER A 148 3.03 7.16 10.11
CA SER A 148 4.14 6.43 10.69
C SER A 148 4.80 5.54 9.63
N THR A 149 6.09 5.77 9.38
CA THR A 149 6.91 5.03 8.43
C THR A 149 7.83 4.05 9.17
N LEU A 150 8.33 3.03 8.46
CA LEU A 150 9.30 2.09 9.00
C LEU A 150 10.74 2.65 9.01
N VAL A 151 11.00 3.64 8.15
CA VAL A 151 12.29 4.33 7.97
C VAL A 151 12.08 5.81 7.74
#